data_AF-A0A536DYB1-F1
#
_entry.id   AF-A0A536DYB1-F1
#
_cell.length_a   1.000
_cell.length_b   1.000
_cell.length_c   1.000
_cell.angle_alpha   90.00
_cell.angle_beta   90.00
_cell.angle_gamma   90.00
#
_symmetry.space_group_name_H-M   'P 1'
#
loop_
_entity.id
_entity.type
_entity.pdbx_description
1 polymer ?
#
loop_
_entity_poly.entity_id
_entity_poly.type
_entity_poly.pdbx_seq_one_letter_code
_entity_poly.pdbx_strand_id
1 'polypeptide(L)' 'TTPGDALEFLLAGAAAVQLGTVNYIRPEAAGEVHDGIATYLEEHGWQDLHSLPIRSAGVLANA' A
#
# COMPACT_ATOMS: atom_id res chain seq x y z
N THR A 1 -10.23 -3.81 -7.46
CA THR A 1 -8.97 -3.34 -6.85
C THR A 1 -8.82 -1.87 -7.13
N THR A 2 -8.83 -1.08 -6.06
CA THR A 2 -8.70 0.39 -6.05
C THR A 2 -7.37 0.80 -5.37
N PRO A 3 -6.96 2.08 -5.42
CA PRO A 3 -5.82 2.56 -4.64
C PRO A 3 -6.00 2.32 -3.13
N GLY A 4 -7.23 2.48 -2.62
CA GLY A 4 -7.57 2.22 -1.22
C GLY A 4 -7.30 0.77 -0.82
N ASP A 5 -7.71 -0.19 -1.65
CA ASP A 5 -7.47 -1.62 -1.39
C ASP A 5 -5.96 -1.90 -1.24
N ALA A 6 -5.12 -1.30 -2.08
CA ALA A 6 -3.66 -1.47 -2.00
C ALA A 6 -3.07 -0.78 -0.76
N LEU A 7 -3.56 0.42 -0.42
CA LEU A 7 -3.13 1.15 0.76
C LEU A 7 -3.45 0.39 2.05
N GLU A 8 -4.59 -0.31 2.13
CA GLU A 8 -4.95 -1.15 3.26
C GLU A 8 -3.91 -2.26 3.51
N PHE A 9 -3.44 -2.94 2.46
CA PHE A 9 -2.36 -3.93 2.59
C PHE A 9 -1.06 -3.30 3.09
N LEU A 10 -0.70 -2.13 2.58
CA LEU A 10 0.51 -1.41 3.01
C LEU A 10 0.42 -0.99 4.48
N LEU A 11 -0.71 -0.45 4.91
CA LEU A 11 -0.98 -0.09 6.32
C LEU A 11 -1.02 -1.32 7.23
N ALA A 12 -1.45 -2.47 6.72
CA ALA A 12 -1.37 -3.74 7.42
C ALA A 12 0.07 -4.29 7.53
N GLY A 13 1.06 -3.61 6.97
CA GLY A 13 2.48 -3.94 7.09
C GLY A 13 3.07 -4.67 5.88
N ALA A 14 2.35 -4.77 4.76
CA ALA A 14 2.93 -5.30 3.54
C ALA A 14 4.01 -4.36 3.01
N ALA A 15 5.15 -4.92 2.59
CA ALA A 15 6.22 -4.14 1.96
C ALA A 15 5.88 -3.76 0.51
N ALA A 16 5.01 -4.52 -0.15
CA ALA A 16 4.55 -4.31 -1.52
C ALA A 16 3.20 -5.00 -1.76
N VAL A 17 2.47 -4.58 -2.79
CA VAL A 17 1.18 -5.16 -3.21
C VAL A 17 1.26 -5.57 -4.67
N GLN A 18 0.82 -6.79 -4.99
CA GLN A 18 0.75 -7.29 -6.36
C GLN A 18 -0.68 -7.18 -6.91
N LEU A 19 -0.80 -6.74 -8.16
CA LEU A 19 -2.06 -6.67 -8.89
C LEU A 19 -2.06 -7.73 -10.01
N GLY A 20 -2.82 -8.81 -9.82
CA GLY A 20 -2.90 -9.94 -10.75
C GLY A 20 -4.09 -9.84 -11.71
N THR A 21 -5.23 -10.43 -11.31
CA THR A 21 -6.45 -10.52 -12.12
C THR A 21 -6.92 -9.15 -12.66
N VAL A 22 -6.81 -8.10 -11.85
CA VAL A 22 -7.21 -6.75 -12.27
C VAL A 22 -6.32 -6.21 -13.38
N ASN A 23 -5.00 -6.42 -13.33
CA ASN A 23 -4.08 -5.99 -14.39
C ASN A 23 -4.29 -6.76 -15.69
N TYR A 24 -4.70 -8.03 -15.59
CA TYR A 24 -5.01 -8.83 -16.77
C TYR A 24 -6.24 -8.32 -17.51
N ILE A 25 -7.29 -7.93 -16.78
CA ILE A 25 -8.53 -7.40 -17.36
C ILE A 25 -8.36 -5.93 -17.75
N ARG A 26 -7.56 -5.18 -16.99
CA ARG A 26 -7.43 -3.73 -17.06
C ARG A 26 -5.97 -3.30 -16.81
N PRO A 27 -5.12 -3.25 -17.86
CA PRO A 27 -3.69 -3.00 -17.71
C PRO A 27 -3.32 -1.67 -17.04
N GLU A 28 -4.17 -0.66 -17.14
CA GLU A 28 -4.02 0.66 -16.52
C GLU A 28 -4.22 0.67 -15.00
N ALA A 29 -4.80 -0.39 -14.43
CA ALA A 29 -5.12 -0.44 -13.00
C ALA A 29 -3.89 -0.27 -12.10
N ALA A 30 -2.71 -0.76 -12.53
CA ALA A 30 -1.48 -0.56 -11.79
C ALA A 30 -1.08 0.93 -11.71
N GLY A 31 -1.26 1.68 -12.79
CA GLY A 31 -0.99 3.11 -12.83
C GLY A 31 -1.96 3.91 -11.97
N GLU A 32 -3.26 3.61 -12.06
CA GLU A 32 -4.28 4.24 -11.21
C GLU A 32 -4.02 4.02 -9.72
N VAL A 33 -3.60 2.80 -9.35
CA VAL A 33 -3.25 2.46 -7.97
C VAL A 33 -1.99 3.18 -7.51
N HIS A 34 -0.96 3.24 -8.37
CA HIS A 34 0.24 4.02 -8.10
C HIS A 34 -0.10 5.50 -7.86
N ASP A 35 -0.84 6.13 -8.77
CA ASP A 35 -1.16 7.55 -8.70
C ASP A 35 -2.06 7.87 -7.50
N GLY A 36 -3.05 7.01 -7.21
CA GLY A 36 -3.88 7.18 -6.02
C GLY A 36 -3.12 7.02 -4.71
N ILE A 37 -2.12 6.14 -4.64
CA ILE A 37 -1.22 6.05 -3.48
C ILE A 37 -0.38 7.33 -3.38
N ALA A 38 0.18 7.82 -4.49
CA ALA A 38 0.97 9.05 -4.50
C ALA A 38 0.14 10.26 -4.01
N THR A 39 -1.09 10.42 -4.53
CA THR A 39 -2.03 11.44 -4.06
C THR A 39 -2.31 11.31 -2.57
N TYR A 40 -2.56 10.09 -2.07
CA TYR A 40 -2.79 9.87 -0.65
C TYR A 40 -1.59 10.30 0.20
N LEU A 41 -0.36 9.97 -0.21
CA LEU A 41 0.85 10.40 0.50
C LEU A 41 1.00 11.93 0.50
N GLU A 42 0.77 12.57 -0.65
CA GLU A 42 0.84 14.03 -0.80
C GLU A 42 -0.18 14.75 0.10
N GLU A 43 -1.43 14.26 0.16
CA GLU A 43 -2.48 14.80 1.04
C GLU A 43 -2.12 14.73 2.52
N HIS A 44 -1.28 13.76 2.90
CA HIS A 44 -0.81 13.56 4.28
C HIS A 44 0.57 14.18 4.54
N GLY A 45 1.19 14.82 3.55
CA GLY A 45 2.52 15.41 3.66
C GLY A 45 3.65 14.38 3.80
N TRP A 46 3.45 13.16 3.29
CA TRP A 46 4.42 12.08 3.31
C TRP A 46 5.17 11.98 1.98
N GLN A 47 6.48 11.77 2.04
CA GLN A 47 7.30 11.67 0.84
C GLN A 47 7.36 10.24 0.27
N ASP A 48 7.17 9.23 1.13
CA ASP A 48 7.27 7.83 0.76
C ASP A 48 6.46 6.93 1.71
N LEU A 49 6.41 5.64 1.36
CA LEU A 49 5.72 4.61 2.13
C LEU A 49 6.34 4.33 3.51
N HIS A 50 7.60 4.71 3.76
CA HIS A 50 8.23 4.54 5.08
C HIS A 50 7.62 5.48 6.13
N SER A 51 6.93 6.52 5.68
CA SER A 51 6.21 7.46 6.54
C SER A 51 4.86 6.93 7.02
N LEU A 52 4.38 5.79 6.50
CA LEU A 52 3.10 5.22 6.90
C LEU A 52 3.13 4.81 8.39
N PRO A 53 2.04 5.03 9.14
CA PRO A 53 1.97 4.74 10.58
C PRO A 53 1.79 3.24 10.86
N ILE A 54 2.81 2.45 10.53
CA ILE A 54 2.84 1.00 10.75
C ILE A 54 3.42 0.73 12.15
N ARG A 55 2.67 0.05 13.02
CA ARG A 55 3.20 -0.42 14.30
C ARG A 55 4.01 -1.69 14.05
N SER A 56 5.28 -1.70 14.45
CA SER A 56 6.06 -2.94 14.50
C SER A 56 5.38 -3.92 15.46
N ALA A 57 4.98 -5.09 14.97
CA ALA A 57 4.56 -6.17 15.84
C ALA A 57 5.78 -6.66 16.62
N GLY A 58 5.81 -6.43 17.94
CA GLY A 58 6.79 -7.06 18.81
C GLY A 58 6.50 -8.55 18.85
N VAL A 59 7.41 -9.38 18.35
CA VAL A 59 7.34 -10.83 18.58
C VAL A 59 7.64 -11.04 20.06
N LEU A 60 6.63 -11.44 20.83
CA LEU A 60 6.83 -11.98 22.17
C LEU A 60 7.53 -13.33 22.01
N ALA A 61 8.86 -13.32 21.99
CA ALA A 61 9.65 -14.53 22.14
C ALA A 61 9.46 -15.02 23.58
N ASN A 62 8.60 -16.01 23.77
CA ASN A 62 8.52 -16.74 25.03
C ASN A 62 9.78 -17.59 25.15
N ALA A 63 10.71 -17.15 26.02
CA ALA A 63 11.82 -17.94 26.53
C ALA A 63 11.37 -18.74 27.76
#